data_AF-A0A8S2AM36-F1
#
_entry.id   AF-A0A8S2AM36-F1
#
_cell.length_a   1.000
_cell.length_b   1.000
_cell.length_c   1.000
_cell.angle_alpha   90.00
_cell.angle_beta   90.00
_cell.angle_gamma   90.00
#
_symmetry.space_group_name_H-M   'P 1'
#
loop_
_entity.id
_entity.type
_entity.pdbx_description
1 polymer ?
#
loop_
_entity_poly.entity_id
_entity_poly.type
_entity_poly.pdbx_seq_one_letter_code
_entity_poly.pdbx_strand_id
1 'polypeptide(L)'
;MGSFGFESLPLEVSFRSTRTPVYNDRRVFLKQGTQWCREDGCLEIELGEYYVGSDDEELKMSVLETREGGWKGGIIVQRIEIRPKEVL
;
A
#
# COMPACT_ATOMS: atom_id res chain seq x y z
N MET A 1 -10.41 17.34 9.71
CA MET A 1 -9.07 17.03 10.26
C MET A 1 -8.32 16.26 9.19
N GLY A 2 -7.09 16.66 8.84
CA GLY A 2 -6.25 15.95 7.86
C GLY A 2 -5.47 14.80 8.49
N SER A 3 -4.78 14.01 7.66
CA SER A 3 -3.88 12.95 8.11
C SER A 3 -2.61 13.53 8.77
N PHE A 4 -2.09 12.87 9.80
CA PHE A 4 -0.83 13.24 10.48
C PHE A 4 0.05 12.01 10.73
N GLY A 5 1.35 12.24 10.95
CA GLY A 5 2.33 11.18 11.20
C GLY A 5 2.90 10.52 9.92
N PHE A 6 2.71 11.15 8.76
CA PHE A 6 3.25 10.72 7.45
C PHE A 6 4.03 11.82 6.73
N GLU A 7 4.55 12.78 7.50
CA GLU A 7 5.21 13.99 6.98
C GLU A 7 6.63 13.70 6.45
N SER A 8 7.25 12.64 6.96
CA SER A 8 8.58 12.20 6.59
C SER A 8 8.54 11.24 5.39
N LEU A 9 9.34 11.55 4.36
CA LEU A 9 9.46 10.74 3.14
C LEU A 9 10.80 9.98 3.09
N PRO A 10 10.82 8.79 2.45
CA PRO A 10 9.70 8.14 1.75
C PRO A 10 8.72 7.40 2.68
N LEU A 11 7.47 7.27 2.26
CA LEU A 11 6.55 6.31 2.88
C LEU A 11 6.76 4.94 2.25
N GLU A 12 6.89 3.90 3.06
CA GLU A 12 6.85 2.52 2.61
C GLU A 12 5.39 2.07 2.56
N VAL A 13 4.93 1.65 1.39
CA VAL A 13 3.67 0.92 1.25
C VAL A 13 3.98 -0.48 0.81
N SER A 14 3.38 -1.46 1.46
CA SER A 14 3.62 -2.85 1.13
C SER A 14 2.35 -3.68 1.16
N PHE A 15 2.36 -4.77 0.41
CA PHE A 15 1.46 -5.88 0.65
C PHE A 15 2.24 -7.17 0.79
N ARG A 16 1.66 -8.11 1.53
CA ARG A 16 2.21 -9.44 1.74
C ARG A 16 1.10 -10.47 1.89
N SER A 17 1.30 -11.64 1.28
CA SER A 17 0.50 -12.82 1.57
C SER A 17 0.88 -13.43 2.92
N THR A 18 -0.12 -13.94 3.65
CA THR A 18 0.10 -14.67 4.91
C THR A 18 0.59 -16.11 4.72
N ARG A 19 0.30 -16.75 3.57
CA ARG A 19 0.62 -18.18 3.34
C ARG A 19 1.86 -18.40 2.46
N THR A 20 2.16 -17.48 1.54
CA THR A 20 3.31 -17.58 0.62
C THR A 20 4.26 -16.37 0.78
N PRO A 21 4.92 -16.22 1.95
CA PRO A 21 5.68 -15.01 2.29
C PRO A 21 6.87 -14.74 1.36
N VAL A 22 7.38 -15.75 0.66
CA VAL A 22 8.59 -15.63 -0.20
C VAL A 22 8.28 -14.99 -1.56
N TYR A 23 7.06 -15.16 -2.10
CA TYR A 23 6.73 -14.73 -3.46
C TYR A 23 5.92 -13.42 -3.53
N ASN A 24 5.28 -13.04 -2.42
CA ASN A 24 4.25 -12.00 -2.42
C ASN A 24 4.57 -10.81 -1.50
N ASP A 25 5.79 -10.63 -0.99
CA ASP A 25 6.21 -9.38 -0.28
C ASP A 25 6.61 -8.32 -1.31
N ARG A 26 5.75 -7.33 -1.51
CA ARG A 26 6.02 -6.17 -2.36
C ARG A 26 6.06 -4.91 -1.54
N ARG A 27 7.10 -4.10 -1.76
CA ARG A 27 7.30 -2.81 -1.09
C ARG A 27 7.52 -1.72 -2.13
N VAL A 28 6.79 -0.63 -1.98
CA VAL A 28 6.84 0.55 -2.82
C VAL A 28 7.19 1.73 -1.93
N PHE A 29 8.17 2.52 -2.35
CA PHE A 29 8.58 3.73 -1.63
C PHE A 29 8.03 4.96 -2.31
N LEU A 30 7.07 5.57 -1.65
CA LEU A 30 6.41 6.79 -2.07
C LEU A 30 7.29 8.00 -1.80
N LYS A 31 7.65 8.71 -2.87
CA LYS A 31 8.48 9.93 -2.83
C LYS A 31 7.70 11.11 -3.39
N GLN A 32 8.14 12.32 -3.05
CA GLN A 32 7.56 13.55 -3.57
C GLN A 32 7.64 13.54 -5.12
N GLY A 33 6.52 13.80 -5.79
CA GLY A 33 6.44 13.84 -7.26
C GLY A 33 6.30 12.49 -7.98
N THR A 34 6.26 11.36 -7.27
CA THR A 34 6.07 10.00 -7.87
C THR A 34 4.62 9.54 -7.91
N GLN A 35 3.69 10.45 -7.64
CA GLN A 35 2.35 10.13 -7.19
C GLN A 35 1.30 10.85 -8.03
N TRP A 36 0.28 10.12 -8.47
CA TRP A 36 -0.91 10.71 -9.07
C TRP A 36 -1.85 11.16 -7.96
N CYS A 37 -1.85 12.46 -7.66
CA CYS A 37 -2.87 13.05 -6.82
C CYS A 37 -4.14 13.22 -7.64
N ARG A 38 -5.24 12.63 -7.16
CA ARG A 38 -6.58 12.83 -7.71
C ARG A 38 -7.04 14.27 -7.43
N GLU A 39 -8.06 14.72 -8.17
CA GLU A 39 -8.63 16.07 -7.99
C GLU A 39 -9.17 16.33 -6.58
N ASP A 40 -9.53 15.27 -5.85
CA ASP A 40 -10.00 15.30 -4.46
C ASP A 40 -8.85 15.32 -3.43
N GLY A 41 -7.59 15.38 -3.88
CA GLY A 41 -6.41 15.36 -3.02
C GLY A 41 -6.05 13.97 -2.49
N CYS A 42 -6.75 12.91 -2.91
CA CYS A 42 -6.37 11.55 -2.57
C CYS A 42 -5.17 11.09 -3.41
N LEU A 43 -4.32 10.29 -2.79
CA LEU A 43 -3.25 9.59 -3.47
C LEU A 43 -3.75 8.25 -4.02
N GLU A 44 -3.56 8.00 -5.31
CA GLU A 44 -3.78 6.69 -5.93
C GLU A 44 -2.45 6.03 -6.30
N ILE A 45 -2.28 4.76 -5.90
CA ILE A 45 -1.06 3.99 -6.14
C ILE A 45 -1.41 2.56 -6.54
N GLU A 46 -0.72 2.05 -7.55
CA GLU A 46 -0.72 0.63 -7.87
C GLU A 46 0.41 -0.05 -7.08
N LEU A 47 0.08 -1.04 -6.26
CA LEU A 47 1.07 -1.78 -5.47
C LEU A 47 1.70 -2.94 -6.24
N GLY A 48 1.06 -3.37 -7.33
CA GLY A 48 1.50 -4.43 -8.23
C GLY A 48 0.61 -5.68 -8.16
N GLU A 49 1.21 -6.82 -8.46
CA GLU A 49 0.52 -8.10 -8.67
C GLU A 49 1.00 -9.14 -7.67
N TYR A 50 0.08 -10.04 -7.30
CA TYR A 50 0.37 -11.18 -6.43
C TYR A 50 -0.32 -12.43 -6.97
N TYR A 51 0.23 -13.59 -6.60
CA TYR A 51 -0.37 -14.87 -6.96
C TYR A 51 -1.31 -15.34 -5.86
N VAL A 52 -2.54 -15.74 -6.25
CA VAL A 52 -3.52 -16.37 -5.36
C VAL A 52 -3.38 -17.88 -5.51
N GLY A 53 -2.92 -18.56 -4.46
CA GLY A 53 -2.69 -20.01 -4.47
C GLY A 53 -3.73 -20.83 -3.69
N SER A 54 -4.63 -20.17 -2.94
CA SER A 54 -5.58 -20.83 -2.05
C SER A 54 -6.74 -19.89 -1.69
N ASP A 55 -7.91 -20.47 -1.42
CA ASP A 55 -9.13 -19.73 -1.10
C ASP A 55 -9.10 -19.01 0.26
N ASP A 56 -8.25 -19.42 1.23
CA ASP A 56 -8.06 -18.69 2.50
C ASP A 56 -6.71 -17.97 2.61
N GLU A 57 -6.22 -17.45 1.48
CA GLU A 57 -5.08 -16.55 1.46
C GLU A 57 -5.48 -15.13 1.88
N GLU A 58 -4.78 -14.58 2.89
CA GLU A 58 -4.99 -13.20 3.32
C GLU A 58 -3.91 -12.28 2.73
N LEU A 59 -4.35 -11.13 2.21
CA LEU A 59 -3.48 -10.06 1.77
C LEU A 59 -3.37 -8.99 2.86
N LYS A 60 -2.20 -8.89 3.48
CA LYS A 60 -1.93 -7.85 4.47
C LYS A 60 -1.25 -6.67 3.78
N MET A 61 -1.92 -5.52 3.79
CA MET A 61 -1.36 -4.26 3.32
C MET A 61 -0.85 -3.42 4.50
N SER A 62 0.21 -2.64 4.31
CA SER A 62 0.71 -1.72 5.33
C SER A 62 1.23 -0.42 4.71
N VAL A 63 1.06 0.68 5.44
CA VAL A 63 1.64 1.99 5.13
C VAL A 63 2.46 2.40 6.34
N LEU A 64 3.76 2.57 6.15
CA LEU A 64 4.73 2.86 7.19
C LEU A 64 5.51 4.12 6.81
N GLU A 65 5.65 5.02 7.76
CA GLU A 65 6.57 6.15 7.63
C GLU A 65 7.93 5.71 8.16
N THR A 66 8.99 6.00 7.40
CA THR A 66 10.26 5.27 7.49
C THR A 66 11.31 5.92 8.38
N ARG A 67 11.04 7.13 8.91
CA ARG A 67 12.06 7.95 9.57
C ARG A 67 11.73 8.27 11.02
N GLU A 68 10.45 8.37 11.35
CA GLU A 68 9.94 8.80 12.64
C GLU A 68 8.99 7.75 13.24
N GLY A 69 9.01 7.61 14.57
CA GLY A 69 8.23 6.60 15.31
C GLY A 69 6.90 7.13 15.85
N GLY A 70 6.41 8.24 15.32
CA GLY A 70 5.30 9.00 15.90
C GLY A 70 3.92 8.36 15.73
N TRP A 71 2.97 8.84 16.53
CA TRP A 71 1.55 8.51 16.40
C TRP A 71 1.02 8.95 15.04
N LYS A 72 0.19 8.09 14.44
CA LYS A 72 -0.35 8.29 13.10
C LYS A 72 -1.87 8.24 13.17
N GLY A 73 -2.53 9.09 12.40
CA GLY A 73 -3.99 9.15 12.42
C GLY A 73 -4.56 10.01 11.30
N GLY A 74 -5.88 9.96 11.14
CA GLY A 74 -6.58 10.71 10.09
C GLY A 74 -6.33 10.22 8.67
N ILE A 75 -5.75 9.02 8.49
CA ILE A 75 -5.65 8.37 7.18
C ILE A 75 -7.03 7.88 6.78
N ILE A 76 -7.40 8.14 5.54
CA ILE A 76 -8.58 7.56 4.92
C ILE A 76 -8.09 6.66 3.78
N VAL A 77 -8.36 5.36 3.88
CA VAL A 77 -8.12 4.40 2.80
C VAL A 77 -9.45 4.14 2.11
N GLN A 78 -9.50 4.42 0.80
CA GLN A 78 -10.69 4.27 -0.02
C GLN A 78 -10.35 3.59 -1.33
N ARG A 79 -11.36 2.96 -1.94
CA ARG A 79 -11.27 2.35 -3.28
C ARG A 79 -10.12 1.34 -3.38
N ILE A 80 -10.09 0.36 -2.47
CA ILE A 80 -9.21 -0.81 -2.61
C ILE A 80 -9.76 -1.65 -3.76
N GLU A 81 -8.94 -1.83 -4.79
CA GLU A 81 -9.32 -2.61 -5.96
C GLU A 81 -8.34 -3.76 -6.16
N ILE A 82 -8.87 -4.98 -6.23
CA ILE A 82 -8.13 -6.20 -6.53
C ILE A 82 -8.79 -6.81 -7.76
N ARG A 83 -8.02 -6.98 -8.83
CA ARG A 83 -8.52 -7.50 -10.11
C ARG A 83 -7.89 -8.86 -10.40
N PRO A 84 -8.66 -9.84 -10.89
CA PRO A 84 -8.08 -11.03 -11.49
C PRO A 84 -7.21 -10.63 -12.68
N LYS A 85 -6.02 -11.21 -12.78
CA LYS A 85 -5.17 -11.10 -13.96
C LYS A 85 -5.05 -12.48 -14.60
N GLU A 86 -5.43 -12.58 -15.86
CA GLU A 86 -5.24 -13.82 -16.61
C GLU A 86 -3.74 -14.05 -16.82
N VAL A 87 -3.28 -15.25 -16.49
CA VAL A 87 -1.94 -15.74 -16.84
C VAL A 87 -2.13 -16.61 -18.07
N LEU A 88 -1.74 -16.09 -19.24
CA LEU A 88 -1.75 -16.83 -20.51
C LEU A 88 -0.61 -17.87 -20.53
#